data_AF-A0AAU0RDC3-F1
#
_entry.id   AF-A0AAU0RDC3-F1
#
_cell.length_a   1.000
_cell.length_b   1.000
_cell.length_c   1.000
_cell.angle_alpha   90.00
_cell.angle_beta   90.00
_cell.angle_gamma   90.00
#
_symmetry.space_group_name_H-M   'P 1'
#
loop_
_entity.id
_entity.type
_entity.pdbx_description
1 polymer ?
#
loop_
_entity_poly.entity_id
_entity_poly.type
_entity_poly.pdbx_seq_one_letter_code
_entity_poly.pdbx_strand_id
1 'polypeptide(L)'
;MADKLFIADERILQLMEYAISTDIVDTQKEFLNEIGFGANNLGKLRNGERHFTPDNILKAATMTGANLNWIFGLEKNMLRDGKKHTAIDLLKSAVIQLESELQGKNQR
;
A
#
# COMPACT_ATOMS: atom_id res chain seq x y z
N MET A 1 -9.29 5.71 -28.69
CA MET A 1 -9.85 5.10 -27.47
C MET A 1 -8.72 5.13 -26.46
N ALA A 2 -8.89 5.76 -25.30
CA ALA A 2 -7.84 5.73 -24.28
C ALA A 2 -7.66 4.28 -23.85
N ASP A 3 -6.43 3.78 -23.92
CA ASP A 3 -6.14 2.42 -23.46
C ASP A 3 -6.54 2.29 -21.99
N LYS A 4 -7.09 1.12 -21.66
CA LYS A 4 -7.48 0.81 -20.29
C LYS A 4 -6.21 0.80 -19.43
N LEU A 5 -6.14 1.70 -18.45
CA LEU A 5 -5.03 1.76 -17.51
C LEU A 5 -4.84 0.41 -16.81
N PHE A 6 -3.59 0.14 -16.44
CA PHE A 6 -3.28 -0.97 -15.54
C PHE A 6 -4.00 -0.75 -14.20
N ILE A 7 -4.56 -1.82 -13.65
CA ILE A 7 -5.42 -1.74 -12.47
C ILE A 7 -4.72 -1.08 -11.27
N ALA A 8 -3.42 -1.34 -11.08
CA ALA A 8 -2.68 -0.70 -9.99
C ALA A 8 -2.56 0.80 -10.19
N ASP A 9 -2.37 1.26 -11.43
CA ASP A 9 -2.29 2.70 -11.72
C ASP A 9 -3.64 3.38 -11.46
N GLU A 10 -4.74 2.75 -11.87
CA GLU A 10 -6.09 3.23 -11.58
C GLU A 10 -6.34 3.33 -10.07
N ARG A 11 -5.95 2.30 -9.31
CA ARG A 11 -6.14 2.24 -7.86
C ARG A 11 -5.26 3.23 -7.12
N ILE A 12 -4.03 3.49 -7.58
CA ILE A 12 -3.18 4.54 -7.00
C ILE A 12 -3.78 5.94 -7.25
N LEU A 13 -4.38 6.18 -8.42
CA LEU A 13 -5.10 7.43 -8.67
C LEU A 13 -6.31 7.59 -7.74
N GLN A 14 -7.05 6.51 -7.47
CA GLN A 14 -8.11 6.51 -6.46
C GLN A 14 -7.57 6.77 -5.05
N LEU A 15 -6.39 6.24 -4.70
CA LEU A 15 -5.74 6.54 -3.42
C LEU A 15 -5.31 8.00 -3.29
N MET A 16 -4.92 8.62 -4.39
CA MET A 16 -4.62 10.05 -4.42
C MET A 16 -5.86 10.89 -4.11
N GLU A 17 -7.00 10.57 -4.74
CA GLU A 17 -8.28 11.22 -4.43
C GLU A 17 -8.69 11.00 -2.97
N TYR A 18 -8.55 9.77 -2.48
CA TYR A 18 -8.79 9.43 -1.08
C TYR A 18 -7.91 10.26 -0.13
N ALA A 19 -6.60 10.31 -0.39
CA ALA A 19 -5.65 11.04 0.45
C ALA A 19 -5.96 12.54 0.52
N ILE A 20 -6.39 13.14 -0.59
CA ILE A 20 -6.83 14.55 -0.62
C ILE A 20 -8.14 14.72 0.16
N SER A 21 -9.11 13.83 -0.04
CA SER A 21 -10.41 13.92 0.65
C SER A 21 -10.35 13.67 2.16
N THR A 22 -9.28 13.03 2.64
CA THR A 22 -9.04 12.70 4.05
C THR A 22 -7.96 13.56 4.70
N ASP A 23 -7.50 14.61 4.00
CA ASP A 23 -6.53 15.58 4.52
C ASP A 23 -5.16 14.96 4.87
N ILE A 24 -4.79 13.86 4.18
CA ILE A 24 -3.45 13.25 4.27
C ILE A 24 -2.44 14.10 3.48
N VAL A 25 -2.88 14.71 2.38
CA VAL A 25 -2.11 15.62 1.51
C VAL A 25 -3.05 16.67 0.93
N ASP A 26 -2.53 17.86 0.61
CA ASP A 26 -3.36 18.96 0.12
C ASP A 26 -3.60 18.87 -1.39
N THR A 27 -2.64 18.31 -2.14
CA THR A 27 -2.68 18.34 -3.61
C THR A 27 -2.21 17.05 -4.27
N GLN A 28 -2.67 16.83 -5.51
CA GLN A 28 -2.19 15.72 -6.34
C GLN A 28 -0.67 15.75 -6.55
N LYS A 29 -0.10 16.94 -6.70
CA LYS A 29 1.34 17.11 -6.91
C LYS A 29 2.13 16.67 -5.67
N GLU A 30 1.65 17.02 -4.49
CA GLU A 30 2.24 16.62 -3.22
C GLU A 30 2.19 15.10 -3.05
N PHE A 31 1.02 14.49 -3.25
CA PHE A 31 0.87 13.03 -3.23
C PHE A 31 1.90 12.33 -4.12
N LEU A 32 2.01 12.77 -5.38
CA LEU A 32 2.92 12.17 -6.35
C LEU A 32 4.37 12.33 -5.93
N ASN A 33 4.75 13.50 -5.40
CA ASN A 33 6.10 13.74 -4.89
C ASN A 33 6.44 12.84 -3.70
N GLU A 34 5.52 12.68 -2.74
CA GLU A 34 5.71 11.83 -1.54
C GLU A 34 5.95 10.36 -1.92
N ILE A 35 5.18 9.85 -2.89
CA ILE A 35 5.39 8.47 -3.36
C ILE A 35 6.60 8.34 -4.30
N GLY A 36 7.30 9.44 -4.64
CA GLY A 36 8.46 9.45 -5.51
C GLY A 36 8.13 9.34 -7.00
N PHE A 37 6.95 9.79 -7.41
CA PHE A 37 6.50 9.85 -8.79
C PHE A 37 6.51 11.30 -9.30
N GLY A 38 7.26 11.57 -10.37
CA GLY A 38 7.33 12.93 -10.92
C GLY A 38 5.99 13.38 -11.52
N ALA A 39 5.39 14.46 -11.00
CA ALA A 39 4.08 14.96 -11.43
C ALA A 39 3.97 15.26 -12.95
N ASN A 40 5.08 15.59 -13.60
CA ASN A 40 5.15 15.81 -15.05
C ASN A 40 4.81 14.54 -15.87
N ASN A 41 4.90 13.36 -15.26
CA ASN A 41 4.59 12.09 -15.91
C ASN A 41 3.11 11.73 -15.83
N LEU A 42 2.25 12.54 -15.20
CA LEU A 42 0.83 12.21 -15.02
C LEU A 42 0.08 12.08 -16.36
N GLY A 43 0.41 12.91 -17.35
CA GLY A 43 -0.15 12.78 -18.70
C GLY A 43 0.27 11.45 -19.36
N LYS A 44 1.54 11.07 -19.22
CA LYS A 44 2.08 9.81 -19.74
C LYS A 44 1.49 8.59 -19.05
N LEU A 45 1.24 8.69 -17.74
CA LEU A 45 0.54 7.66 -16.96
C LEU A 45 -0.87 7.43 -17.51
N ARG A 46 -1.65 8.51 -17.71
CA ARG A 46 -3.02 8.44 -18.25
C ARG A 46 -3.09 7.89 -19.67
N ASN A 47 -2.02 8.03 -20.44
CA ASN A 47 -1.88 7.45 -21.77
C ASN A 47 -1.35 6.00 -21.76
N GLY A 48 -1.01 5.44 -20.59
CA GLY A 48 -0.43 4.09 -20.48
C GLY A 48 1.05 4.00 -20.89
N GLU A 49 1.73 5.13 -21.11
CA GLU A 49 3.17 5.16 -21.49
C GLU A 49 4.11 5.02 -20.28
N ARG A 50 3.59 5.26 -19.07
CA ARG A 50 4.30 5.16 -17.80
C ARG A 50 3.41 4.45 -16.80
N HIS A 51 4.03 3.76 -15.85
CA HIS A 51 3.36 3.04 -14.76
C HIS A 51 4.02 3.42 -13.43
N PHE A 52 3.30 3.24 -12.33
CA PHE A 52 3.92 3.32 -11.00
C PHE A 52 4.87 2.15 -10.79
N THR A 53 6.03 2.42 -10.19
CA THR A 53 6.96 1.36 -9.80
C THR A 53 6.47 0.64 -8.54
N PRO A 54 6.97 -0.57 -8.24
CA PRO A 54 6.68 -1.23 -6.98
C PRO A 54 6.99 -0.36 -5.75
N ASP A 55 8.06 0.44 -5.79
CA ASP A 55 8.40 1.37 -4.72
C ASP A 55 7.37 2.49 -4.57
N ASN A 56 6.88 3.05 -5.68
CA ASN A 56 5.81 4.04 -5.63
C ASN A 56 4.54 3.45 -5.00
N ILE A 57 4.17 2.23 -5.41
CA ILE A 57 3.00 1.51 -4.90
C ILE A 57 3.14 1.23 -3.41
N LEU A 58 4.31 0.78 -2.96
CA LEU A 58 4.59 0.50 -1.55
C LEU A 58 4.51 1.77 -0.70
N LYS A 59 5.08 2.88 -1.18
CA LYS A 59 5.00 4.17 -0.51
C LYS A 59 3.57 4.68 -0.42
N ALA A 60 2.82 4.63 -1.51
CA ALA A 60 1.41 5.00 -1.53
C ALA A 60 0.60 4.20 -0.51
N ALA A 61 0.79 2.87 -0.49
CA ALA A 61 0.10 1.98 0.44
C ALA A 61 0.48 2.24 1.92
N THR A 62 1.74 2.60 2.18
CA THR A 62 2.21 2.92 3.54
C THR A 62 1.63 4.25 4.01
N MET A 63 1.62 5.26 3.14
CA MET A 63 1.11 6.60 3.42
C MET A 63 -0.40 6.60 3.69
N THR A 64 -1.18 5.82 2.93
CA THR A 64 -2.66 5.81 3.05
C THR A 64 -3.21 4.67 3.90
N GLY A 65 -2.37 3.72 4.33
CA GLY A 65 -2.81 2.49 5.00
C GLY A 65 -3.50 1.49 4.05
N ALA A 66 -3.36 1.68 2.74
CA ALA A 66 -4.01 0.83 1.75
C ALA A 66 -3.46 -0.61 1.74
N ASN A 67 -4.34 -1.53 1.36
CA ASN A 67 -4.04 -2.92 1.15
C ASN A 67 -3.45 -3.13 -0.25
N LEU A 68 -2.25 -3.71 -0.32
CA LEU A 68 -1.59 -4.01 -1.60
C LEU A 68 -2.43 -4.96 -2.47
N ASN A 69 -3.13 -5.91 -1.87
CA ASN A 69 -4.00 -6.84 -2.59
C ASN A 69 -5.14 -6.10 -3.30
N TRP A 70 -5.67 -5.03 -2.71
CA TRP A 70 -6.67 -4.19 -3.37
C TRP A 70 -6.09 -3.37 -4.51
N ILE A 71 -4.88 -2.82 -4.35
CA ILE A 71 -4.20 -2.07 -5.42
C ILE A 71 -4.02 -2.96 -6.65
N PHE A 72 -3.64 -4.22 -6.46
CA PHE A 72 -3.51 -5.20 -7.56
C PHE A 72 -4.83 -5.86 -7.98
N GLY A 73 -5.97 -5.49 -7.37
CA GLY A 73 -7.29 -6.01 -7.72
C GLY A 73 -7.59 -7.44 -7.25
N LEU A 74 -6.80 -7.96 -6.31
CA LEU A 74 -6.97 -9.29 -5.69
C LEU A 74 -8.00 -9.27 -4.55
N GLU A 75 -8.19 -8.12 -3.90
CA GLU A 75 -9.16 -7.93 -2.83
C GLU A 75 -10.08 -6.73 -3.07
N LYS A 76 -11.26 -6.74 -2.45
CA LYS A 76 -12.25 -5.66 -2.58
C LYS A 76 -12.04 -4.51 -1.58
N ASN A 77 -11.35 -4.76 -0.46
CA ASN A 77 -11.20 -3.81 0.63
C ASN A 77 -9.97 -2.91 0.43
N MET A 78 -10.19 -1.61 0.26
CA MET A 78 -9.13 -0.62 0.01
C MET A 78 -8.12 -0.52 1.14
N LEU A 79 -8.63 -0.43 2.37
CA LEU A 79 -7.80 -0.35 3.56
C LEU A 79 -7.48 -1.76 4.05
N ARG A 80 -6.32 -1.88 4.70
CA ARG A 80 -6.02 -3.10 5.44
C ARG A 80 -7.08 -3.21 6.52
N ASP A 81 -7.87 -4.28 6.51
CA ASP A 81 -8.60 -4.67 7.69
C ASP A 81 -7.54 -4.84 8.76
N GLY A 82 -7.50 -3.90 9.71
CA GLY A 82 -6.73 -4.08 10.93
C GLY A 82 -7.34 -5.30 11.57
N LYS A 83 -6.77 -6.48 11.28
CA LYS A 83 -7.20 -7.73 11.90
C LYS A 83 -7.18 -7.41 13.37
N LYS A 84 -8.36 -7.31 13.99
CA LYS A 84 -8.47 -7.28 15.43
C LYS A 84 -7.84 -8.60 15.84
N HIS A 85 -6.57 -8.57 16.22
CA HIS A 85 -5.90 -9.76 16.71
C HIS A 85 -6.77 -10.26 17.85
N THR A 86 -7.34 -11.44 17.66
CA THR A 86 -8.07 -12.05 18.74
C THR A 86 -7.07 -12.31 19.85
N ALA A 87 -7.53 -12.41 21.10
CA ALA A 87 -6.65 -12.78 22.21
C ALA A 87 -5.86 -14.08 21.91
N ILE A 88 -6.46 -14.99 21.13
CA ILE A 88 -5.84 -16.23 20.65
C ILE A 88 -4.68 -15.96 19.69
N ASP A 89 -4.81 -15.01 18.76
CA ASP A 89 -3.73 -14.68 17.81
C ASP A 89 -2.52 -14.09 18.53
N LEU A 90 -2.76 -13.23 19.52
CA LEU A 90 -1.71 -12.65 20.36
C LEU A 90 -1.01 -13.71 21.21
N LEU A 91 -1.76 -14.68 21.76
CA LEU A 91 -1.20 -15.79 22.51
C LEU A 91 -0.32 -16.68 21.62
N LYS A 92 -0.77 -16.98 20.39
CA LYS A 92 0.03 -17.77 19.43
C LYS A 92 1.33 -17.06 19.09
N SER A 93 1.30 -15.75 18.81
CA SER A 93 2.52 -15.00 18.50
C SER A 93 3.49 -14.97 19.68
N ALA A 94 2.98 -14.81 20.91
CA ALA A 94 3.80 -14.82 22.11
C ALA A 94 4.46 -16.18 22.36
N VAL A 95 3.74 -17.29 22.16
CA VAL A 95 4.29 -18.65 22.30
C VAL A 95 5.40 -18.90 21.29
N ILE A 96 5.20 -18.54 20.00
CA ILE A 96 6.21 -18.69 18.95
C ILE A 96 7.49 -17.90 19.32
N GLN A 97 7.34 -16.70 19.85
CA GLN A 97 8.46 -15.85 20.26
C GLN A 97 9.25 -16.49 21.41
N LEU A 98 8.56 -17.02 22.43
CA LEU A 98 9.19 -17.76 23.54
C LEU A 98 9.91 -19.03 23.06
N GLU A 99 9.32 -19.78 22.13
CA GLU A 99 9.96 -20.97 21.54
C GLU A 99 11.26 -20.60 20.81
N SER A 100 11.27 -19.50 20.06
CA SER A 100 12.48 -19.03 19.38
C SER A 100 13.59 -18.62 20.37
N GLU A 101 13.24 -18.00 21.50
CA GLU A 101 14.20 -17.64 22.56
C GLU A 101 14.77 -18.88 23.28
N LEU A 102 13.94 -19.89 23.51
CA LEU A 102 14.35 -21.16 24.11
C LEU A 102 15.28 -21.96 23.18
N GLN A 103 14.99 -22.00 21.88
CA GLN A 103 15.85 -22.65 20.89
C GLN A 103 17.21 -21.95 20.75
N GLY A 104 17.25 -20.62 20.83
CA GLY A 104 18.50 -19.85 20.83
C GLY A 104 19.34 -20.03 22.11
N LYS A 105 18.71 -20.34 23.26
CA LYS A 105 19.41 -20.63 24.52
C LYS A 105 20.01 -22.04 24.58
N ASN A 106 19.42 -23.02 23.89
CA ASN A 106 19.92 -24.40 23.85
C ASN A 106 21.10 -24.64 22.89
N GLN A 107 21.53 -23.61 22.15
CA GLN A 107 22.67 -23.67 21.22
C GLN A 107 23.96 -23.05 21.79
N ARG A 108 24.04 -22.77 23.10
CA ARG A 108 25.24 -22.28 23.79
C ARG A 108 25.78 -23.28 24.79
#